data_AF-A0A926VB85-F1
#
_entry.id   AF-A0A926VB85-F1
#
_cell.length_a   1.000
_cell.length_b   1.000
_cell.length_c   1.000
_cell.angle_alpha   90.00
_cell.angle_beta   90.00
_cell.angle_gamma   90.00
#
_symmetry.space_group_name_H-M   'P 1'
#
loop_
_entity.id
_entity.type
_entity.pdbx_description
1 polymer ?
#
loop_
_entity_poly.entity_id
_entity_poly.type
_entity_poly.pdbx_seq_one_letter_code
_entity_poly.pdbx_strand_id
1 'polypeptide(L)'
;MSKLRFALIGASVAALFATPINSSVEKLLCETKTPLCYGWRSPDKILNETQKAAVIGLGLGIAIAGNNENKSKTQLLNLTPDEVATLCLAVLCLILANSSKYKETTEKVASDVRANLAKGKASPSLSYLFKDLKSPGVLAIGAAEGNLTIDGRKTSNYFGHTDPGNSAHNRGFCSWQAGPVSSVQEADIKCLNRIRSRIGHVSSLFEDAGLDVSKHKSAAVAALDLWNQANPCVYQRFPSAYAAALKQGRSGQQARVHARVEAFRKNGVLSANGLFKICRTSKFYIDRFPYAVGSEQWRYNCIKFDQLRRQKQIERVLSIN
;
A
#
# COMPACT_ATOMS: atom_id res chain seq x y z
N MET A 1 2.04 28.16 -31.24
CA MET A 1 2.76 26.89 -30.93
C MET A 1 3.12 26.68 -29.45
N SER A 2 2.95 27.65 -28.53
CA SER A 2 3.34 27.50 -27.11
C SER A 2 2.29 26.84 -26.20
N LYS A 3 0.99 26.91 -26.53
CA LYS A 3 -0.09 26.35 -25.70
C LYS A 3 -0.23 24.83 -25.78
N LEU A 4 0.23 24.19 -26.87
CA LEU A 4 0.16 22.73 -27.05
C LEU A 4 1.24 21.96 -26.26
N ARG A 5 2.37 22.61 -25.95
CA ARG A 5 3.46 22.00 -25.18
C ARG A 5 3.17 21.91 -23.68
N PHE A 6 2.39 22.85 -23.12
CA PHE A 6 1.98 22.79 -21.71
C PHE A 6 0.95 21.68 -21.43
N ALA A 7 0.08 21.36 -22.39
CA ALA A 7 -0.92 20.30 -22.24
C ALA A 7 -0.30 18.89 -22.20
N LEU A 8 0.75 18.64 -23.00
CA LEU A 8 1.48 17.36 -22.99
C LEU A 8 2.35 17.17 -21.72
N ILE A 9 2.91 18.26 -21.19
CA ILE A 9 3.70 18.24 -19.95
C ILE A 9 2.80 17.99 -18.72
N GLY A 10 1.61 18.58 -18.67
CA GLY A 10 0.64 18.32 -17.60
C GLY A 10 0.14 16.87 -17.54
N ALA A 11 -0.08 16.23 -18.70
CA ALA A 11 -0.52 14.83 -18.76
C ALA A 11 0.56 13.82 -18.32
N SER A 12 1.83 14.15 -18.52
CA SER A 12 2.96 13.26 -18.19
C SER A 12 3.29 13.25 -16.70
N VAL A 13 3.05 14.38 -16.01
CA VAL A 13 3.26 14.53 -14.56
C VAL A 13 2.18 13.80 -13.75
N ALA A 14 0.93 13.78 -14.22
CA ALA A 14 -0.15 13.02 -13.56
C ALA A 14 0.10 11.49 -13.59
N ALA A 15 0.79 10.99 -14.61
CA ALA A 15 1.16 9.57 -14.73
C ALA A 15 2.30 9.16 -13.80
N LEU A 16 3.23 10.07 -13.49
CA LEU A 16 4.37 9.84 -12.58
C LEU A 16 3.99 9.75 -11.09
N PHE A 17 2.82 10.28 -10.71
CA PHE A 17 2.32 10.26 -9.32
C PHE A 17 1.17 9.28 -9.07
N ALA A 18 0.80 8.49 -10.09
CA ALA A 18 -0.15 7.38 -9.97
C ALA A 18 0.55 6.03 -9.69
N THR A 19 1.86 6.04 -9.43
CA THR A 19 2.72 4.84 -9.32
C THR A 19 3.02 4.48 -7.86
N PRO A 20 3.14 3.18 -7.54
CA PRO A 20 3.47 2.74 -6.19
C PRO A 20 4.90 3.13 -5.81
N ILE A 21 5.06 3.81 -4.68
CA ILE A 21 6.35 4.23 -4.12
C ILE A 21 7.20 2.99 -3.75
N ASN A 22 8.53 3.05 -3.95
CA ASN A 22 9.49 2.02 -3.55
C ASN A 22 9.49 1.81 -2.00
N SER A 23 9.66 0.56 -1.54
CA SER A 23 9.65 0.17 -0.12
C SER A 23 10.61 0.98 0.76
N SER A 24 11.74 1.44 0.22
CA SER A 24 12.73 2.22 0.97
C SER A 24 12.24 3.64 1.32
N VAL A 25 11.47 4.27 0.42
CA VAL A 25 10.87 5.59 0.66
C VAL A 25 9.65 5.47 1.58
N GLU A 26 8.87 4.40 1.47
CA GLU A 26 7.77 4.14 2.41
C GLU A 26 8.28 3.95 3.84
N LYS A 27 9.37 3.22 4.05
CA LYS A 27 10.00 3.04 5.36
C LYS A 27 10.44 4.40 5.94
N LEU A 28 11.07 5.24 5.14
CA LEU A 28 11.48 6.60 5.54
C LEU A 28 10.27 7.48 5.91
N LEU A 29 9.17 7.39 5.15
CA LEU A 29 7.91 8.10 5.45
C LEU A 29 7.22 7.56 6.71
N CYS A 30 7.44 6.29 7.06
CA CYS A 30 6.92 5.68 8.29
C CYS A 30 7.72 6.06 9.55
N GLU A 31 9.02 6.33 9.40
CA GLU A 31 9.94 6.68 10.48
C GLU A 31 10.02 8.19 10.73
N THR A 32 9.80 9.02 9.72
CA THR A 32 9.84 10.48 9.86
C THR A 32 8.58 11.03 10.54
N LYS A 33 8.76 11.92 11.53
CA LYS A 33 7.67 12.61 12.26
C LYS A 33 6.92 13.66 11.41
N THR A 34 6.96 13.56 10.08
CA THR A 34 6.34 14.53 9.17
C THR A 34 4.87 14.17 8.88
N PRO A 35 3.94 15.16 8.81
CA PRO A 35 2.51 14.90 8.60
C PRO A 35 2.13 14.46 7.17
N LEU A 36 3.12 14.13 6.32
CA LEU A 36 2.96 13.80 4.90
C LEU A 36 2.06 12.58 4.63
N CYS A 37 1.76 11.78 5.65
CA CYS A 37 0.91 10.60 5.54
C CYS A 37 -0.60 10.88 5.58
N TYR A 38 -1.04 12.10 5.92
CA TYR A 38 -2.47 12.39 6.10
C TYR A 38 -3.25 12.64 4.79
N GLY A 39 -2.57 12.71 3.64
CA GLY A 39 -3.16 13.10 2.36
C GLY A 39 -3.07 12.06 1.23
N TRP A 40 -2.80 10.78 1.53
CA TRP A 40 -2.64 9.71 0.52
C TRP A 40 -3.90 9.40 -0.33
N ARG A 41 -4.96 10.22 -0.25
CA ARG A 41 -6.21 10.08 -1.02
C ARG A 41 -6.47 11.24 -2.00
N SER A 42 -5.53 12.18 -2.20
CA SER A 42 -5.55 13.16 -3.30
C SER A 42 -4.16 13.85 -3.43
N PRO A 43 -3.43 13.69 -4.56
CA PRO A 43 -2.10 14.29 -4.74
C PRO A 43 -2.09 15.82 -4.84
N ASP A 44 -3.23 16.44 -5.16
CA ASP A 44 -3.28 17.84 -5.61
C ASP A 44 -3.01 18.87 -4.50
N LYS A 45 -2.87 18.45 -3.24
CA LYS A 45 -2.79 19.36 -2.08
C LYS A 45 -1.46 19.38 -1.33
N ILE A 46 -0.44 18.62 -1.77
CA ILE A 46 0.68 18.27 -0.85
C ILE A 46 2.04 18.84 -1.27
N LEU A 47 2.24 19.21 -2.54
CA LEU A 47 3.51 19.80 -3.00
C LEU A 47 3.33 21.29 -3.28
N ASN A 48 4.24 22.12 -2.75
CA ASN A 48 4.32 23.52 -3.17
C ASN A 48 4.98 23.62 -4.56
N GLU A 49 4.81 24.76 -5.23
CA GLU A 49 5.30 24.97 -6.59
C GLU A 49 6.83 24.80 -6.73
N THR A 50 7.58 25.06 -5.66
CA THR A 50 9.03 24.85 -5.60
C THR A 50 9.41 23.37 -5.64
N GLN A 51 8.66 22.51 -4.94
CA GLN A 51 8.87 21.05 -4.94
C GLN A 51 8.44 20.42 -6.27
N LYS A 52 7.37 20.93 -6.89
CA LYS A 52 6.97 20.53 -8.24
C LYS A 52 8.05 20.88 -9.27
N ALA A 53 8.61 22.09 -9.18
CA ALA A 53 9.68 22.55 -10.06
C ALA A 53 10.97 21.72 -9.93
N ALA A 54 11.34 21.28 -8.72
CA ALA A 54 12.52 20.44 -8.50
C ALA A 54 12.38 19.06 -9.17
N VAL A 55 11.22 18.41 -9.03
CA VAL A 55 10.94 17.11 -9.67
C VAL A 55 10.85 17.23 -11.20
N ILE A 56 10.26 18.32 -11.70
CA ILE A 56 10.17 18.62 -13.15
C ILE A 56 11.55 18.92 -13.74
N GLY A 57 12.41 19.68 -13.05
CA GLY A 57 13.78 19.97 -13.47
C GLY A 57 14.65 18.71 -13.55
N LEU A 58 14.48 17.78 -12.61
CA LEU A 58 15.16 16.48 -12.59
C LEU A 58 14.77 15.57 -13.76
N GLY A 59 13.49 15.56 -14.15
CA GLY A 59 13.02 14.80 -15.32
C GLY A 59 13.52 15.37 -16.66
N LEU A 60 13.62 16.70 -16.77
CA LEU A 60 14.13 17.38 -17.98
C LEU A 60 15.65 17.25 -18.13
N GLY A 61 16.41 17.23 -17.04
CA GLY A 61 17.87 17.06 -17.07
C GLY A 61 18.32 15.72 -17.69
N ILE A 62 17.58 14.64 -17.44
CA ILE A 62 17.87 13.31 -17.98
C ILE A 62 17.57 13.23 -19.49
N ALA A 63 16.59 13.99 -19.99
CA ALA A 63 16.26 14.05 -21.41
C ALA A 63 17.24 14.92 -22.23
N ILE A 64 17.96 15.84 -21.59
CA ILE A 64 18.87 16.79 -22.24
C ILE A 64 20.32 16.29 -22.24
N ALA A 65 20.74 15.49 -21.25
CA ALA A 65 22.11 14.97 -21.19
C ALA A 65 22.42 13.83 -22.18
N GLY A 66 21.41 13.33 -22.90
CA GLY A 66 21.56 12.35 -23.98
C GLY A 66 21.35 12.99 -25.35
N ASN A 67 22.26 13.85 -25.79
CA ASN A 67 22.25 14.33 -27.17
C ASN A 67 23.67 14.64 -27.66
N ASN A 68 24.34 13.61 -28.21
CA ASN A 68 25.23 13.82 -29.34
C ASN A 68 24.61 13.05 -30.52
N GLU A 69 24.01 13.87 -31.40
CA GLU A 69 23.60 13.68 -32.78
C GLU A 69 22.91 12.38 -33.26
N ASN A 70 21.72 12.61 -33.82
CA ASN A 70 21.10 11.88 -34.93
C ASN A 70 20.72 10.40 -34.72
N LYS A 71 19.51 10.18 -34.17
CA LYS A 71 18.42 9.38 -34.80
C LYS A 71 17.19 9.29 -33.90
N SER A 72 16.02 9.45 -34.53
CA SER A 72 14.64 9.16 -34.09
C SER A 72 14.37 8.97 -32.59
N LYS A 73 13.69 9.96 -32.00
CA LYS A 73 12.89 9.82 -30.78
C LYS A 73 11.90 8.67 -30.95
N THR A 74 12.04 7.63 -30.12
CA THR A 74 11.02 6.92 -29.30
C THR A 74 11.41 5.45 -29.03
N GLN A 75 12.68 5.18 -28.70
CA GLN A 75 13.09 3.89 -28.13
C GLN A 75 14.28 4.13 -27.20
N LEU A 76 14.02 4.51 -25.95
CA LEU A 76 15.06 4.46 -24.92
C LEU A 76 14.46 3.92 -23.63
N LEU A 77 14.88 2.70 -23.34
CA LEU A 77 14.76 1.99 -22.07
C LEU A 77 13.34 1.50 -21.78
N ASN A 78 13.06 0.23 -22.09
CA ASN A 78 11.87 -0.53 -21.66
C ASN A 78 11.86 -0.70 -20.12
N LEU A 79 11.85 0.40 -19.37
CA LEU A 79 11.83 0.41 -17.92
C LEU A 79 10.39 0.58 -17.45
N THR A 80 10.01 -0.27 -16.51
CA THR A 80 8.78 -0.14 -15.76
C THR A 80 8.77 1.15 -14.93
N PRO A 81 7.59 1.69 -14.59
CA PRO A 81 7.51 2.91 -13.78
C PRO A 81 8.22 2.82 -12.42
N ASP A 82 8.30 1.63 -11.83
CA ASP A 82 9.03 1.38 -10.59
C ASP A 82 10.56 1.47 -10.77
N GLU A 83 11.07 1.06 -11.94
CA GLU A 83 12.48 1.20 -12.32
C GLU A 83 12.83 2.67 -12.58
N VAL A 84 11.92 3.44 -13.19
CA VAL A 84 12.10 4.89 -13.39
C VAL A 84 12.13 5.64 -12.05
N ALA A 85 11.21 5.34 -11.13
CA ALA A 85 11.20 5.96 -9.80
C ALA A 85 12.47 5.61 -8.99
N THR A 86 12.96 4.38 -9.13
CA THR A 86 14.21 3.93 -8.51
C THR A 86 15.43 4.61 -9.13
N LEU A 87 15.45 4.81 -10.45
CA LEU A 87 16.50 5.58 -11.13
C LEU A 87 16.51 7.04 -10.66
N CYS A 88 15.34 7.67 -10.56
CA CYS A 88 15.22 9.05 -10.07
C CYS A 88 15.73 9.19 -8.63
N LEU A 89 15.44 8.21 -7.75
CA LEU A 89 15.94 8.20 -6.39
C LEU A 89 17.47 8.00 -6.34
N ALA A 90 18.01 7.10 -7.18
CA ALA A 90 19.45 6.86 -7.30
C ALA A 90 20.20 8.10 -7.81
N VAL A 91 19.64 8.81 -8.79
CA VAL A 91 20.17 10.08 -9.31
C VAL A 91 20.12 11.18 -8.25
N LEU A 92 19.02 11.28 -7.48
CA LEU A 92 18.93 12.22 -6.36
C LEU A 92 19.99 11.92 -5.28
N CYS A 93 20.22 10.65 -4.97
CA CYS A 93 21.29 10.24 -4.06
C CYS A 93 22.70 10.56 -4.61
N LEU A 94 22.95 10.37 -5.91
CA LEU A 94 24.23 10.73 -6.55
C LEU A 94 24.48 12.25 -6.54
N ILE A 95 23.44 13.07 -6.75
CA ILE A 95 23.52 14.53 -6.67
C ILE A 95 23.86 14.98 -5.23
N LEU A 96 23.27 14.33 -4.22
CA LEU A 96 23.57 14.60 -2.81
C LEU A 96 24.97 14.10 -2.39
N ALA A 97 25.47 13.05 -3.05
CA ALA A 97 26.81 12.48 -2.83
C ALA A 97 27.97 13.37 -3.32
N ASN A 98 27.70 14.37 -4.17
CA ASN A 98 28.69 15.39 -4.57
C ASN A 98 28.95 16.45 -3.48
N SER A 99 28.22 16.40 -2.37
CA SER A 99 28.64 17.08 -1.15
C SER A 99 29.35 16.08 -0.24
N SER A 100 30.58 16.38 0.17
CA SER A 100 31.39 15.54 1.06
C SER A 100 30.69 15.17 2.38
N LYS A 101 29.64 15.92 2.73
CA LYS A 101 28.84 15.75 3.94
C LYS A 101 27.87 14.57 3.93
N TYR A 102 27.50 14.01 2.77
CA TYR A 102 26.46 12.96 2.70
C TYR A 102 26.90 11.65 2.06
N LYS A 103 28.18 11.51 1.67
CA LYS A 103 28.72 10.34 0.96
C LYS A 103 28.41 9.00 1.65
N GLU A 104 28.63 8.92 2.96
CA GLU A 104 28.36 7.73 3.77
C GLU A 104 26.86 7.37 3.82
N THR A 105 25.98 8.37 3.98
CA THR A 105 24.53 8.19 3.98
C THR A 105 24.02 7.73 2.61
N THR A 106 24.56 8.28 1.52
CA THR A 106 24.17 7.92 0.16
C THR A 106 24.63 6.53 -0.25
N GLU A 107 25.84 6.12 0.16
CA GLU A 107 26.35 4.77 -0.09
C GLU A 107 25.54 3.72 0.69
N LYS A 108 25.18 4.04 1.95
CA LYS A 108 24.28 3.22 2.76
C LYS A 108 22.90 3.08 2.13
N VAL A 109 22.27 4.19 1.71
CA VAL A 109 20.95 4.15 1.04
C VAL A 109 21.02 3.37 -0.27
N ALA A 110 22.05 3.56 -1.09
CA ALA A 110 22.21 2.82 -2.35
C ALA A 110 22.49 1.32 -2.13
N SER A 111 23.21 0.97 -1.06
CA SER A 111 23.40 -0.42 -0.63
C SER A 111 22.07 -1.03 -0.17
N ASP A 112 21.32 -0.32 0.68
CA ASP A 112 20.02 -0.75 1.19
C ASP A 112 19.00 -0.91 0.05
N VAL A 113 18.97 0.01 -0.92
CA VAL A 113 18.13 -0.11 -2.13
C VAL A 113 18.52 -1.34 -2.95
N ARG A 114 19.81 -1.57 -3.19
CA ARG A 114 20.29 -2.76 -3.92
C ARG A 114 19.96 -4.06 -3.18
N ALA A 115 20.13 -4.10 -1.86
CA ALA A 115 19.78 -5.23 -1.02
C ALA A 115 18.25 -5.48 -1.00
N ASN A 116 17.44 -4.42 -0.94
CA ASN A 116 15.98 -4.51 -0.97
C ASN A 116 15.44 -4.96 -2.34
N LEU A 117 16.06 -4.53 -3.44
CA LEU A 117 15.74 -5.02 -4.79
C LEU A 117 16.13 -6.50 -4.95
N ALA A 118 17.24 -6.93 -4.34
CA ALA A 118 17.69 -8.32 -4.38
C ALA A 118 16.87 -9.26 -3.48
N LYS A 119 16.32 -8.76 -2.35
CA LYS A 119 15.48 -9.52 -1.40
C LYS A 119 14.02 -9.68 -1.83
N GLY A 120 13.54 -8.89 -2.78
CA GLY A 120 12.13 -8.83 -3.17
C GLY A 120 11.61 -9.98 -4.06
N LYS A 121 12.17 -11.20 -4.01
CA LYS A 121 11.61 -12.31 -4.80
C LYS A 121 10.23 -12.68 -4.26
N ALA A 122 9.20 -12.44 -5.05
CA ALA A 122 7.84 -12.82 -4.71
C ALA A 122 7.76 -14.34 -4.47
N SER A 123 7.24 -14.76 -3.31
CA SER A 123 6.94 -16.17 -3.07
C SER A 123 6.03 -16.69 -4.20
N PRO A 124 6.41 -17.75 -4.93
CA PRO A 124 5.56 -18.31 -5.99
C PRO A 124 4.16 -18.63 -5.52
N SER A 125 4.03 -19.05 -4.26
CA SER A 125 2.75 -19.35 -3.62
C SER A 125 1.85 -18.13 -3.44
N LEU A 126 2.42 -16.96 -3.12
CA LEU A 126 1.65 -15.71 -3.02
C LEU A 126 1.33 -15.14 -4.39
N SER A 127 2.26 -15.22 -5.35
CA SER A 127 2.00 -14.82 -6.74
C SER A 127 0.82 -15.59 -7.33
N TYR A 128 0.68 -16.89 -7.00
CA TYR A 128 -0.47 -17.69 -7.40
C TYR A 128 -1.79 -17.20 -6.78
N LEU A 129 -1.81 -16.83 -5.49
CA LEU A 129 -3.02 -16.33 -4.82
C LEU A 129 -3.56 -15.03 -5.44
N PHE A 130 -2.75 -14.31 -6.21
CA PHE A 130 -3.13 -13.08 -6.88
C PHE A 130 -2.81 -13.13 -8.38
N LYS A 131 -2.93 -14.30 -9.03
CA LYS A 131 -2.60 -14.51 -10.46
C LYS A 131 -3.61 -13.88 -11.43
N ASP A 132 -4.84 -13.67 -11.03
CA ASP A 132 -5.89 -13.01 -11.79
C ASP A 132 -7.06 -12.60 -10.88
N LEU A 133 -8.10 -12.01 -11.45
CA LEU A 133 -9.27 -11.54 -10.71
C LEU A 133 -10.14 -12.66 -10.10
N LYS A 134 -9.89 -13.93 -10.44
CA LYS A 134 -10.58 -15.10 -9.89
C LYS A 134 -9.73 -15.84 -8.86
N SER A 135 -8.49 -15.39 -8.64
CA SER A 135 -7.57 -16.08 -7.75
C SER A 135 -8.01 -15.98 -6.28
N PRO A 136 -7.72 -16.99 -5.44
CA PRO A 136 -8.27 -17.05 -4.08
C PRO A 136 -7.95 -15.84 -3.20
N GLY A 137 -6.77 -15.23 -3.36
CA GLY A 137 -6.39 -14.02 -2.63
C GLY A 137 -7.23 -12.79 -3.03
N VAL A 138 -7.58 -12.66 -4.32
CA VAL A 138 -8.48 -11.60 -4.80
C VAL A 138 -9.89 -11.78 -4.24
N LEU A 139 -10.40 -13.02 -4.31
CA LEU A 139 -11.71 -13.37 -3.74
C LEU A 139 -11.73 -13.11 -2.23
N ALA A 140 -10.64 -13.45 -1.52
CA ALA A 140 -10.52 -13.26 -0.08
C ALA A 140 -10.57 -11.77 0.32
N ILE A 141 -9.83 -10.90 -0.38
CA ILE A 141 -9.88 -9.45 -0.15
C ILE A 141 -11.25 -8.90 -0.54
N GLY A 142 -11.82 -9.32 -1.67
CA GLY A 142 -13.14 -8.86 -2.09
C GLY A 142 -14.26 -9.25 -1.11
N ALA A 143 -14.19 -10.45 -0.55
CA ALA A 143 -15.10 -10.90 0.49
C ALA A 143 -14.88 -10.16 1.82
N ALA A 144 -13.62 -9.86 2.18
CA ALA A 144 -13.30 -9.06 3.36
C ALA A 144 -13.84 -7.63 3.26
N GLU A 145 -13.78 -7.00 2.08
CA GLU A 145 -14.43 -5.70 1.82
C GLU A 145 -15.96 -5.79 1.82
N GLY A 146 -16.52 -6.96 1.52
CA GLY A 146 -17.96 -7.15 1.33
C GLY A 146 -18.44 -6.80 -0.09
N ASN A 147 -17.51 -6.68 -1.04
CA ASN A 147 -17.81 -6.47 -2.46
C ASN A 147 -18.02 -7.80 -3.18
N LEU A 148 -17.43 -8.88 -2.68
CA LEU A 148 -17.65 -10.23 -3.17
C LEU A 148 -18.28 -11.09 -2.07
N THR A 149 -19.01 -12.11 -2.49
CA THR A 149 -19.35 -13.26 -1.67
C THR A 149 -18.16 -14.22 -1.61
N ILE A 150 -18.21 -15.22 -0.73
CA ILE A 150 -17.10 -16.18 -0.57
C ILE A 150 -16.85 -17.03 -1.83
N ASP A 151 -17.87 -17.20 -2.67
CA ASP A 151 -17.84 -17.87 -3.97
C ASP A 151 -17.56 -16.92 -5.14
N GLY A 152 -17.26 -15.65 -4.86
CA GLY A 152 -16.85 -14.67 -5.87
C GLY A 152 -18.00 -13.98 -6.62
N ARG A 153 -19.26 -14.24 -6.26
CA ARG A 153 -20.38 -13.43 -6.79
C ARG A 153 -20.30 -12.00 -6.26
N LYS A 154 -20.55 -11.03 -7.14
CA LYS A 154 -20.50 -9.61 -6.85
C LYS A 154 -21.70 -9.19 -6.00
N THR A 155 -21.47 -8.39 -4.97
CA THR A 155 -22.54 -7.76 -4.18
C THR A 155 -22.90 -6.40 -4.80
N SER A 156 -23.91 -5.73 -4.26
CA SER A 156 -24.24 -4.35 -4.67
C SER A 156 -23.05 -3.39 -4.49
N ASN A 157 -22.27 -3.57 -3.41
CA ASN A 157 -21.15 -2.68 -3.08
C ASN A 157 -20.02 -2.72 -4.12
N TYR A 158 -19.88 -3.82 -4.86
CA TYR A 158 -18.88 -3.98 -5.91
C TYR A 158 -19.02 -2.94 -7.03
N PHE A 159 -20.26 -2.60 -7.39
CA PHE A 159 -20.54 -1.69 -8.51
C PHE A 159 -20.33 -0.22 -8.13
N GLY A 160 -20.30 0.09 -6.84
CA GLY A 160 -20.20 1.46 -6.35
C GLY A 160 -20.82 1.60 -4.97
N HIS A 161 -20.10 2.18 -4.03
CA HIS A 161 -20.66 2.66 -2.77
C HIS A 161 -19.90 3.87 -2.26
N THR A 162 -20.56 4.69 -1.44
CA THR A 162 -19.93 5.84 -0.78
C THR A 162 -19.45 5.42 0.60
N ASP A 163 -18.16 5.59 0.89
CA ASP A 163 -17.57 5.28 2.19
C ASP A 163 -18.07 6.28 3.24
N PRO A 164 -18.73 5.83 4.34
CA PRO A 164 -19.24 6.74 5.37
C PRO A 164 -18.13 7.45 6.16
N GLY A 165 -16.89 6.95 6.11
CA GLY A 165 -15.73 7.52 6.78
C GLY A 165 -15.22 8.80 6.11
N ASN A 166 -15.15 8.82 4.77
CA ASN A 166 -14.53 9.90 3.98
C ASN A 166 -15.33 10.37 2.75
N SER A 167 -16.54 9.85 2.53
CA SER A 167 -17.40 10.16 1.38
C SER A 167 -16.82 9.81 0.00
N ALA A 168 -15.77 8.99 -0.07
CA ALA A 168 -15.21 8.56 -1.34
C ALA A 168 -16.12 7.54 -2.02
N HIS A 169 -16.20 7.60 -3.35
CA HIS A 169 -16.92 6.62 -4.15
C HIS A 169 -15.98 5.46 -4.52
N ASN A 170 -16.25 4.30 -3.93
CA ASN A 170 -15.46 3.09 -4.05
C ASN A 170 -16.03 2.13 -5.08
N ARG A 171 -15.18 1.46 -5.86
CA ARG A 171 -15.60 0.47 -6.87
C ARG A 171 -14.67 -0.75 -6.93
N GLY A 172 -15.18 -1.86 -7.45
CA GLY A 172 -14.41 -3.09 -7.69
C GLY A 172 -14.22 -3.92 -6.43
N PHE A 173 -13.50 -5.05 -6.55
CA PHE A 173 -13.38 -6.03 -5.45
C PHE A 173 -12.76 -5.41 -4.19
N CYS A 174 -11.80 -4.51 -4.33
CA CYS A 174 -11.07 -3.96 -3.19
C CYS A 174 -11.52 -2.56 -2.76
N SER A 175 -12.65 -2.05 -3.26
CA SER A 175 -13.10 -0.67 -2.96
C SER A 175 -12.09 0.39 -3.44
N TRP A 176 -11.66 0.32 -4.71
CA TRP A 176 -10.68 1.25 -5.27
C TRP A 176 -11.15 2.71 -5.17
N GLN A 177 -10.28 3.55 -4.62
CA GLN A 177 -10.50 4.99 -4.44
C GLN A 177 -9.23 5.84 -4.67
N ALA A 178 -8.12 5.23 -5.10
CA ALA A 178 -6.81 5.90 -5.18
C ALA A 178 -6.62 6.75 -6.44
N GLY A 179 -7.69 6.97 -7.22
CA GLY A 179 -7.67 7.80 -8.42
C GLY A 179 -8.91 7.57 -9.29
N PRO A 180 -9.12 8.42 -10.30
CA PRO A 180 -10.25 8.28 -11.21
C PRO A 180 -10.19 6.95 -11.96
N VAL A 181 -11.38 6.39 -12.19
CA VAL A 181 -11.60 5.19 -13.00
C VAL A 181 -12.87 5.39 -13.82
N SER A 182 -12.82 4.96 -15.07
CA SER A 182 -13.93 5.01 -16.01
C SER A 182 -14.90 3.83 -15.84
N SER A 183 -14.45 2.72 -15.25
CA SER A 183 -15.24 1.50 -15.09
C SER A 183 -14.86 0.70 -13.84
N VAL A 184 -15.70 -0.26 -13.46
CA VAL A 184 -15.42 -1.19 -12.34
C VAL A 184 -14.29 -2.16 -12.70
N GLN A 185 -14.19 -2.55 -13.97
CA GLN A 185 -13.13 -3.41 -14.49
C GLN A 185 -11.76 -2.73 -14.40
N GLU A 186 -11.71 -1.42 -14.68
CA GLU A 186 -10.49 -0.64 -14.51
C GLU A 186 -10.07 -0.57 -13.02
N ALA A 187 -11.04 -0.37 -12.12
CA ALA A 187 -10.80 -0.42 -10.67
C ALA A 187 -10.22 -1.77 -10.23
N ASP A 188 -10.78 -2.89 -10.72
CA ASP A 188 -10.30 -4.24 -10.43
C ASP A 188 -8.84 -4.44 -10.89
N ILE A 189 -8.51 -4.04 -12.13
CA ILE A 189 -7.15 -4.17 -12.68
C ILE A 189 -6.16 -3.33 -11.88
N LYS A 190 -6.50 -2.06 -11.61
CA LYS A 190 -5.65 -1.16 -10.81
C LYS A 190 -5.41 -1.72 -9.42
N CYS A 191 -6.44 -2.31 -8.81
CA CYS A 191 -6.29 -2.89 -7.49
C CYS A 191 -5.43 -4.14 -7.47
N LEU A 192 -5.66 -5.07 -8.41
CA LEU A 192 -4.86 -6.27 -8.55
C LEU A 192 -3.37 -5.93 -8.73
N ASN A 193 -3.07 -4.96 -9.60
CA ASN A 193 -1.69 -4.50 -9.81
C ASN A 193 -1.09 -3.87 -8.54
N ARG A 194 -1.87 -3.05 -7.82
CA ARG A 194 -1.43 -2.44 -6.55
C ARG A 194 -1.17 -3.47 -5.45
N ILE A 195 -1.91 -4.58 -5.41
CA ILE A 195 -1.67 -5.66 -4.45
C ILE A 195 -0.42 -6.45 -4.86
N ARG A 196 -0.29 -6.79 -6.15
CA ARG A 196 0.87 -7.51 -6.69
C ARG A 196 2.18 -6.80 -6.43
N SER A 197 2.21 -5.47 -6.59
CA SER A 197 3.42 -4.67 -6.35
C SER A 197 3.90 -4.69 -4.90
N ARG A 198 3.15 -5.31 -3.98
CA ARG A 198 3.54 -5.51 -2.58
C ARG A 198 3.83 -6.94 -2.19
N ILE A 199 3.63 -7.93 -3.06
CA ILE A 199 3.87 -9.35 -2.73
C ILE A 199 5.33 -9.60 -2.33
N GLY A 200 6.29 -9.07 -3.10
CA GLY A 200 7.72 -9.23 -2.80
C GLY A 200 8.09 -8.62 -1.44
N HIS A 201 7.60 -7.40 -1.17
CA HIS A 201 7.88 -6.73 0.10
C HIS A 201 7.23 -7.44 1.30
N VAL A 202 5.98 -7.88 1.18
CA VAL A 202 5.32 -8.68 2.22
C VAL A 202 6.08 -9.99 2.48
N SER A 203 6.59 -10.65 1.43
CA SER A 203 7.41 -11.86 1.59
C SER A 203 8.66 -11.56 2.42
N SER A 204 9.41 -10.51 2.07
CA SER A 204 10.60 -10.07 2.83
C SER A 204 10.27 -9.72 4.28
N LEU A 205 9.17 -9.01 4.55
CA LEU A 205 8.81 -8.64 5.93
C LEU A 205 8.44 -9.85 6.79
N PHE A 206 7.87 -10.90 6.19
CA PHE A 206 7.66 -12.17 6.89
C PHE A 206 8.99 -12.87 7.18
N GLU A 207 9.89 -12.93 6.21
CA GLU A 207 11.23 -13.52 6.39
C GLU A 207 12.03 -12.78 7.47
N ASP A 208 12.02 -11.44 7.46
CA ASP A 208 12.65 -10.59 8.47
C ASP A 208 12.04 -10.80 9.87
N ALA A 209 10.77 -11.19 9.95
CA ALA A 209 10.09 -11.58 11.19
C ALA A 209 10.35 -13.04 11.60
N GLY A 210 11.19 -13.78 10.86
CA GLY A 210 11.50 -15.19 11.09
C GLY A 210 10.38 -16.14 10.69
N LEU A 211 9.52 -15.73 9.74
CA LEU A 211 8.36 -16.49 9.29
C LEU A 211 8.50 -16.90 7.83
N ASP A 212 8.32 -18.20 7.58
CA ASP A 212 8.18 -18.70 6.21
C ASP A 212 6.79 -18.36 5.66
N VAL A 213 6.75 -17.42 4.72
CA VAL A 213 5.50 -16.93 4.13
C VAL A 213 4.68 -18.04 3.44
N SER A 214 5.34 -19.09 2.94
CA SER A 214 4.68 -20.23 2.28
C SER A 214 3.86 -21.08 3.26
N LYS A 215 4.26 -21.09 4.54
CA LYS A 215 3.54 -21.74 5.66
C LYS A 215 2.49 -20.82 6.29
N HIS A 216 2.51 -19.53 5.95
CA HIS A 216 1.65 -18.51 6.55
C HIS A 216 0.82 -17.72 5.52
N LYS A 217 0.38 -18.39 4.44
CA LYS A 217 -0.40 -17.78 3.34
C LYS A 217 -1.59 -16.93 3.79
N SER A 218 -2.40 -17.43 4.72
CA SER A 218 -3.56 -16.68 5.24
C SER A 218 -3.14 -15.39 5.97
N ALA A 219 -2.01 -15.41 6.69
CA ALA A 219 -1.46 -14.20 7.32
C ALA A 219 -0.89 -13.24 6.28
N ALA A 220 -0.25 -13.74 5.22
CA ALA A 220 0.23 -12.90 4.13
C ALA A 220 -0.90 -12.22 3.36
N VAL A 221 -2.01 -12.93 3.10
CA VAL A 221 -3.24 -12.33 2.54
C VAL A 221 -3.80 -11.27 3.49
N ALA A 222 -3.78 -11.51 4.80
CA ALA A 222 -4.18 -10.51 5.79
C ALA A 222 -3.27 -9.26 5.76
N ALA A 223 -1.97 -9.41 5.55
CA ALA A 223 -1.06 -8.26 5.39
C ALA A 223 -1.37 -7.46 4.11
N LEU A 224 -1.62 -8.13 2.99
CA LEU A 224 -1.99 -7.48 1.72
C LEU A 224 -3.37 -6.82 1.79
N ASP A 225 -4.31 -7.39 2.54
CA ASP A 225 -5.58 -6.75 2.86
C ASP A 225 -5.39 -5.48 3.70
N LEU A 226 -4.47 -5.47 4.68
CA LEU A 226 -4.11 -4.25 5.43
C LEU A 226 -3.50 -3.18 4.52
N TRP A 227 -2.69 -3.57 3.52
CA TRP A 227 -2.18 -2.63 2.51
C TRP A 227 -3.31 -1.98 1.71
N ASN A 228 -4.38 -2.73 1.43
CA ASN A 228 -5.57 -2.18 0.79
C ASN A 228 -6.35 -1.23 1.73
N GLN A 229 -6.50 -1.64 3.00
CA GLN A 229 -7.38 -1.00 3.96
C GLN A 229 -6.80 0.28 4.59
N ALA A 230 -5.50 0.27 4.90
CA ALA A 230 -4.90 1.20 5.86
C ALA A 230 -3.69 1.94 5.29
N ASN A 231 -3.12 2.82 6.12
CA ASN A 231 -1.87 3.50 5.80
C ASN A 231 -0.74 2.48 5.58
N PRO A 232 0.22 2.75 4.65
CA PRO A 232 1.37 1.87 4.38
C PRO A 232 2.10 1.35 5.62
N CYS A 233 2.24 2.16 6.67
CA CYS A 233 2.97 1.73 7.87
C CYS A 233 2.25 0.64 8.67
N VAL A 234 0.94 0.44 8.46
CA VAL A 234 0.17 -0.57 9.19
C VAL A 234 0.51 -1.96 8.65
N TYR A 235 0.45 -2.19 7.33
CA TYR A 235 0.80 -3.53 6.79
C TYR A 235 2.27 -3.89 7.05
N GLN A 236 3.17 -2.92 7.08
CA GLN A 236 4.60 -3.16 7.35
C GLN A 236 4.85 -3.67 8.77
N ARG A 237 4.07 -3.23 9.77
CA ARG A 237 4.19 -3.69 11.16
C ARG A 237 3.54 -5.04 11.42
N PHE A 238 2.64 -5.48 10.54
CA PHE A 238 1.85 -6.69 10.74
C PHE A 238 2.71 -7.96 10.90
N PRO A 239 3.71 -8.26 10.06
CA PRO A 239 4.47 -9.51 10.16
C PRO A 239 5.19 -9.66 11.51
N SER A 240 5.82 -8.60 12.02
CA SER A 240 6.46 -8.60 13.34
C SER A 240 5.43 -8.76 14.47
N ALA A 241 4.27 -8.09 14.38
CA ALA A 241 3.18 -8.28 15.34
C ALA A 241 2.61 -9.70 15.31
N TYR A 242 2.55 -10.33 14.14
CA TYR A 242 2.12 -11.71 13.97
C TYR A 242 3.13 -12.70 14.54
N ALA A 243 4.42 -12.53 14.30
CA ALA A 243 5.46 -13.33 14.95
C ALA A 243 5.40 -13.22 16.49
N ALA A 244 5.18 -12.01 17.02
CA ALA A 244 4.99 -11.80 18.46
C ALA A 244 3.73 -12.51 18.99
N ALA A 245 2.62 -12.47 18.25
CA ALA A 245 1.39 -13.18 18.59
C ALA A 245 1.61 -14.70 18.69
N LEU A 246 2.36 -15.28 17.76
CA LEU A 246 2.71 -16.71 17.78
C LEU A 246 3.56 -17.07 19.00
N LYS A 247 4.56 -16.23 19.34
CA LYS A 247 5.38 -16.41 20.55
C LYS A 247 4.58 -16.33 21.85
N GLN A 248 3.45 -15.62 21.85
CA GLN A 248 2.50 -15.60 22.97
C GLN A 248 1.55 -16.81 23.01
N GLY A 249 1.79 -17.84 22.19
CA GLY A 249 0.95 -19.04 22.12
C GLY A 249 -0.37 -18.85 21.37
N ARG A 250 -0.59 -17.68 20.74
CA ARG A 250 -1.76 -17.48 19.88
C ARG A 250 -1.55 -18.24 18.58
N SER A 251 -2.62 -18.76 17.99
CA SER A 251 -2.56 -19.46 16.71
C SER A 251 -3.73 -19.09 15.80
N GLY A 252 -3.67 -19.52 14.54
CA GLY A 252 -4.75 -19.39 13.58
C GLY A 252 -5.33 -17.96 13.47
N GLN A 253 -6.66 -17.87 13.50
CA GLN A 253 -7.39 -16.59 13.40
C GLN A 253 -7.02 -15.64 14.54
N GLN A 254 -6.82 -16.17 15.75
CA GLN A 254 -6.54 -15.35 16.93
C GLN A 254 -5.21 -14.60 16.78
N ALA A 255 -4.16 -15.27 16.30
CA ALA A 255 -2.87 -14.64 16.05
C ALA A 255 -2.97 -13.56 14.96
N ARG A 256 -3.68 -13.84 13.86
CA ARG A 256 -3.88 -12.87 12.78
C ARG A 256 -4.67 -11.65 13.22
N VAL A 257 -5.81 -11.83 13.90
CA VAL A 257 -6.62 -10.71 14.38
C VAL A 257 -5.84 -9.86 15.40
N HIS A 258 -5.14 -10.50 16.33
CA HIS A 258 -4.29 -9.78 17.29
C HIS A 258 -3.23 -8.94 16.57
N ALA A 259 -2.50 -9.54 15.63
CA ALA A 259 -1.48 -8.85 14.85
C ALA A 259 -2.04 -7.70 14.00
N ARG A 260 -3.22 -7.87 13.41
CA ARG A 260 -3.90 -6.79 12.67
C ARG A 260 -4.27 -5.62 13.57
N VAL A 261 -4.66 -5.85 14.82
CA VAL A 261 -4.93 -4.78 15.78
C VAL A 261 -3.63 -4.08 16.17
N GLU A 262 -2.61 -4.84 16.57
CA GLU A 262 -1.33 -4.31 17.02
C GLU A 262 -0.55 -3.57 15.92
N ALA A 263 -0.77 -3.91 14.64
CA ALA A 263 -0.23 -3.17 13.51
C ALA A 263 -0.64 -1.69 13.47
N PHE A 264 -1.78 -1.32 14.07
CA PHE A 264 -2.23 0.07 14.23
C PHE A 264 -1.58 0.80 15.40
N ARG A 265 -0.77 0.12 16.23
CA ARG A 265 -0.07 0.75 17.35
C ARG A 265 1.07 1.62 16.84
N LYS A 266 1.06 2.89 17.25
CA LYS A 266 2.11 3.87 16.99
C LYS A 266 2.42 4.60 18.28
N ASN A 267 3.70 4.63 18.68
CA ASN A 267 4.16 5.26 19.93
C ASN A 267 3.37 4.77 21.16
N GLY A 268 3.16 3.46 21.27
CA GLY A 268 2.41 2.85 22.37
C GLY A 268 0.88 2.95 22.26
N VAL A 269 0.33 3.74 21.34
CA VAL A 269 -1.11 4.04 21.26
C VAL A 269 -1.72 3.49 19.96
N LEU A 270 -2.91 2.91 20.05
CA LEU A 270 -3.67 2.48 18.87
C LEU A 270 -4.22 3.68 18.09
N SER A 271 -3.93 3.72 16.78
CA SER A 271 -4.29 4.82 15.89
C SER A 271 -4.99 4.34 14.61
N ALA A 272 -6.33 4.36 14.63
CA ALA A 272 -7.19 4.03 13.49
C ALA A 272 -8.31 5.07 13.32
N ASN A 273 -7.96 6.35 13.19
CA ASN A 273 -8.89 7.48 13.29
C ASN A 273 -10.16 7.36 12.41
N GLY A 274 -10.02 6.88 11.17
CA GLY A 274 -11.17 6.64 10.28
C GLY A 274 -12.15 5.61 10.85
N LEU A 275 -11.63 4.48 11.34
CA LEU A 275 -12.44 3.45 11.99
C LEU A 275 -12.99 3.93 13.34
N PHE A 276 -12.21 4.67 14.12
CA PHE A 276 -12.68 5.26 15.38
C PHE A 276 -13.81 6.27 15.18
N LYS A 277 -13.84 6.98 14.06
CA LYS A 277 -14.99 7.82 13.70
C LYS A 277 -16.23 6.95 13.52
N ILE A 278 -16.14 5.90 12.70
CA ILE A 278 -17.24 4.95 12.45
C ILE A 278 -17.74 4.30 13.76
N CYS A 279 -16.82 3.82 14.61
CA CYS A 279 -17.18 3.19 15.89
C CYS A 279 -17.90 4.14 16.86
N ARG A 280 -17.66 5.45 16.77
CA ARG A 280 -18.29 6.47 17.63
C ARG A 280 -19.65 6.92 17.13
N THR A 281 -19.89 6.88 15.82
CA THR A 281 -21.09 7.47 15.21
C THR A 281 -22.12 6.43 14.79
N SER A 282 -21.72 5.19 14.55
CA SER A 282 -22.62 4.14 14.12
C SER A 282 -23.22 3.42 15.32
N LYS A 283 -24.56 3.43 15.42
CA LYS A 283 -25.32 2.67 16.44
C LYS A 283 -24.90 1.19 16.50
N PHE A 284 -24.54 0.62 15.35
CA PHE A 284 -24.05 -0.75 15.27
C PHE A 284 -22.81 -0.99 16.16
N TYR A 285 -21.91 -0.02 16.31
CA TYR A 285 -20.70 -0.15 17.13
C TYR A 285 -20.88 0.35 18.56
N ILE A 286 -21.67 1.42 18.76
CA ILE A 286 -21.87 2.03 20.08
C ILE A 286 -22.38 1.02 21.11
N ASP A 287 -23.36 0.19 20.72
CA ASP A 287 -24.02 -0.74 21.64
C ASP A 287 -23.19 -2.03 21.90
N ARG A 288 -22.05 -2.22 21.23
CA ARG A 288 -21.26 -3.48 21.27
C ARG A 288 -20.13 -3.48 22.29
N PHE A 289 -19.72 -2.32 22.80
CA PHE A 289 -18.53 -2.22 23.65
C PHE A 289 -18.84 -1.48 24.96
N PRO A 290 -18.77 -2.15 26.12
CA PRO A 290 -19.04 -1.53 27.42
C PRO A 290 -17.83 -0.74 27.94
N TYR A 291 -17.11 -0.04 27.06
CA TYR A 291 -15.87 0.67 27.40
C TYR A 291 -16.02 2.16 27.11
N ALA A 292 -15.40 2.99 27.95
CA ALA A 292 -15.35 4.43 27.72
C ALA A 292 -14.74 4.75 26.34
N VAL A 293 -15.44 5.57 25.55
CA VAL A 293 -15.00 5.96 24.21
C VAL A 293 -13.60 6.56 24.26
N GLY A 294 -12.69 6.04 23.44
CA GLY A 294 -11.31 6.51 23.35
C GLY A 294 -10.33 5.83 24.32
N SER A 295 -10.80 5.06 25.30
CA SER A 295 -9.95 4.19 26.15
C SER A 295 -9.19 3.14 25.32
N GLU A 296 -8.11 2.59 25.85
CA GLU A 296 -7.33 1.55 25.17
C GLU A 296 -8.20 0.32 24.86
N GLN A 297 -9.02 -0.12 25.81
CA GLN A 297 -9.96 -1.24 25.62
C GLN A 297 -10.97 -0.92 24.53
N TRP A 298 -11.51 0.30 24.48
CA TRP A 298 -12.44 0.71 23.43
C TRP A 298 -11.75 0.71 22.05
N ARG A 299 -10.55 1.30 21.94
CA ARG A 299 -9.78 1.35 20.68
C ARG A 299 -9.44 -0.06 20.18
N TYR A 300 -8.95 -0.90 21.08
CA TYR A 300 -8.60 -2.28 20.77
C TYR A 300 -9.82 -3.06 20.28
N ASN A 301 -10.95 -2.97 20.98
CA ASN A 301 -12.16 -3.71 20.59
C ASN A 301 -12.81 -3.17 19.31
N CYS A 302 -12.78 -1.85 19.09
CA CYS A 302 -13.24 -1.25 17.83
C CYS A 302 -12.43 -1.78 16.64
N ILE A 303 -11.09 -1.79 16.71
CA ILE A 303 -10.25 -2.35 15.64
C ILE A 303 -10.49 -3.86 15.53
N LYS A 304 -10.39 -4.58 16.65
CA LYS A 304 -10.56 -6.05 16.68
C LYS A 304 -11.85 -6.49 16.02
N PHE A 305 -12.96 -5.80 16.25
CA PHE A 305 -14.25 -6.19 15.70
C PHE A 305 -14.27 -6.14 14.16
N ASP A 306 -13.80 -5.05 13.56
CA ASP A 306 -13.70 -4.94 12.10
C ASP A 306 -12.68 -5.93 11.53
N GLN A 307 -11.50 -6.02 12.15
CA GLN A 307 -10.45 -6.92 11.67
C GLN A 307 -10.85 -8.40 11.80
N LEU A 308 -11.61 -8.78 12.82
CA LEU A 308 -12.19 -10.12 12.97
C LEU A 308 -13.19 -10.43 11.87
N ARG A 309 -14.08 -9.49 11.53
CA ARG A 309 -15.04 -9.64 10.42
C ARG A 309 -14.31 -9.93 9.11
N ARG A 310 -13.28 -9.13 8.80
CA ARG A 310 -12.47 -9.29 7.57
C ARG A 310 -11.73 -10.63 7.56
N GLN A 311 -11.07 -10.96 8.67
CA GLN A 311 -10.29 -12.20 8.80
C GLN A 311 -11.17 -13.45 8.63
N LYS A 312 -12.41 -13.43 9.15
CA LYS A 312 -13.37 -14.52 8.94
C LYS A 312 -13.68 -14.74 7.46
N GLN A 313 -13.83 -13.68 6.66
CA GLN A 313 -14.11 -13.84 5.23
C GLN A 313 -12.88 -14.36 4.48
N ILE A 314 -11.69 -13.84 4.78
CA ILE A 314 -10.42 -14.33 4.21
C ILE A 314 -10.29 -15.84 4.45
N GLU A 315 -10.52 -16.30 5.68
CA GLU A 315 -10.40 -17.72 6.02
C GLU A 315 -11.44 -18.58 5.31
N ARG A 316 -12.69 -18.13 5.23
CA ARG A 316 -13.75 -18.87 4.53
C ARG A 316 -13.45 -19.05 3.04
N VAL A 317 -12.89 -18.03 2.39
CA VAL A 317 -12.50 -18.13 0.98
C VAL A 317 -11.31 -19.08 0.81
N LEU A 318 -10.28 -18.94 1.65
CA LEU A 318 -9.07 -19.77 1.56
C LEU A 318 -9.27 -21.21 2.05
N SER A 319 -10.39 -21.55 2.70
CA SER A 319 -10.71 -22.92 3.11
C SER A 319 -11.46 -23.72 2.05
N ILE A 320 -12.03 -23.06 1.04
CA ILE A 320 -12.83 -23.71 -0.02
C ILE A 320 -12.13 -23.68 -1.39
N ASN A 321 -10.92 -23.11 -1.46
CA ASN A 321 -10.06 -23.02 -2.65
C ASN A 321 -8.64 -23.46 -2.29
#